data_AF-A0AAD6TWR5-F1
#
_entry.id   AF-A0AAD6TWR5-F1
#
_cell.length_a   1.000
_cell.length_b   1.000
_cell.length_c   1.000
_cell.angle_alpha   90.00
_cell.angle_beta   90.00
_cell.angle_gamma   90.00
#
_symmetry.space_group_name_H-M   'P 1'
#
loop_
_entity.id
_entity.type
_entity.pdbx_description
1 polymer ?
#
loop_
_entity_poly.entity_id
_entity_poly.type
_entity_poly.pdbx_seq_one_letter_code
_entity_poly.pdbx_strand_id
1 'polypeptide(L)'
;VQIPLGLDAPQRITYEPSLKVFGVVCTRREPSRIGEPEFTPKSSFRLLDDTTFNHFSEYNCETDEEITCVTTLTLEMDGESTAFFCLGTYTFQADES
;
A
#
# COMPACT_ATOMS: atom_id res chain seq x y z
N VAL A 1 1.56 13.96 16.67
CA VAL A 1 0.19 13.81 16.11
C VAL A 1 -0.05 12.33 15.93
N GLN A 2 -1.22 11.81 16.34
CA GLN A 2 -1.59 10.41 16.11
C GLN A 2 -2.45 10.36 14.83
N ILE A 3 -2.07 9.50 13.88
CA ILE A 3 -2.76 9.36 12.60
C ILE A 3 -3.65 8.11 12.69
N PRO A 4 -4.99 8.25 12.68
CA PRO A 4 -5.88 7.10 12.80
C PRO A 4 -5.94 6.33 11.47
N LEU A 5 -5.57 5.05 11.49
CA LEU A 5 -5.63 4.14 10.34
C LEU A 5 -6.75 3.10 10.45
N GLY A 6 -7.66 3.25 11.42
CA GLY A 6 -8.79 2.34 11.61
C GLY A 6 -8.33 0.91 11.95
N LEU A 7 -8.80 -0.06 11.16
CA LEU A 7 -8.43 -1.48 11.29
C LEU A 7 -7.18 -1.85 10.47
N ASP A 8 -6.61 -0.89 9.75
CA ASP A 8 -5.48 -1.15 8.88
C ASP A 8 -4.18 -1.13 9.68
N ALA A 9 -3.38 -2.17 9.49
CA ALA A 9 -2.05 -2.29 10.05
C ALA A 9 -1.03 -1.74 9.05
N PRO A 10 -0.38 -0.59 9.30
CA PRO A 10 0.67 -0.09 8.43
C PRO A 10 1.88 -1.05 8.48
N GLN A 11 2.35 -1.49 7.31
CA GLN A 11 3.48 -2.40 7.16
C GLN A 11 4.75 -1.70 6.71
N ARG A 12 4.63 -0.76 5.77
CA ARG A 12 5.77 -0.04 5.18
C ARG A 12 5.42 1.40 4.86
N ILE A 13 6.46 2.24 4.84
CA ILE A 13 6.33 3.65 4.49
C ILE A 13 7.50 4.05 3.58
N THR A 14 7.21 4.90 2.61
CA THR A 14 8.20 5.62 1.82
C THR A 14 7.79 7.09 1.72
N TYR A 15 8.74 7.98 1.50
CA TYR A 15 8.50 9.41 1.35
C TYR A 15 9.02 9.86 -0.01
N GLU A 16 8.19 10.61 -0.75
CA GLU A 16 8.60 11.23 -2.01
C GLU A 16 8.66 12.76 -1.85
N PRO A 17 9.86 13.35 -1.69
CA PRO A 17 10.01 14.77 -1.39
C PRO A 17 9.49 15.70 -2.49
N SER A 18 9.58 15.30 -3.76
CA SER A 18 9.11 16.14 -4.88
C SER A 18 7.59 16.31 -4.88
N LEU A 19 6.88 15.30 -4.37
CA LEU A 19 5.43 15.28 -4.26
C LEU A 19 4.92 15.70 -2.87
N LYS A 20 5.80 15.75 -1.85
CA LYS A 20 5.45 16.05 -0.45
C LYS A 20 4.39 15.09 0.10
N VAL A 21 4.56 13.81 -0.19
CA VAL A 21 3.64 12.75 0.26
C VAL A 21 4.37 11.57 0.85
N PHE A 22 3.73 10.95 1.84
CA PHE A 22 4.07 9.62 2.33
C PHE A 22 3.26 8.56 1.59
N GLY A 23 3.93 7.58 1.04
CA GLY A 23 3.34 6.33 0.57
C GLY A 23 3.33 5.30 1.69
N VAL A 24 2.17 4.84 2.13
CA VAL A 24 2.01 3.88 3.23
C VAL A 24 1.37 2.61 2.73
N VAL A 25 2.06 1.48 2.88
CA VAL A 25 1.49 0.15 2.66
C VAL A 25 0.77 -0.29 3.93
N CYS A 26 -0.48 -0.71 3.78
CA CYS A 26 -1.34 -1.19 4.85
C CYS A 26 -1.79 -2.62 4.56
N THR A 27 -2.01 -3.39 5.61
CA THR A 27 -2.72 -4.67 5.54
C THR A 27 -3.90 -4.67 6.49
N ARG A 28 -5.04 -5.17 6.01
CA ARG A 28 -6.26 -5.34 6.80
C ARG A 28 -6.54 -6.82 6.97
N ARG A 29 -6.63 -7.24 8.22
CA ARG A 29 -7.05 -8.59 8.61
C ARG A 29 -8.46 -8.50 9.18
N GLU A 30 -9.44 -8.90 8.39
CA GLU A 30 -10.81 -9.03 8.87
C GLU A 30 -10.98 -10.43 9.48
N PRO A 31 -11.61 -10.56 10.66
CA PRO A 31 -11.87 -11.87 11.23
C PRO A 31 -12.80 -12.66 10.31
N SER A 32 -12.44 -13.91 10.00
CA SER A 32 -13.28 -14.82 9.23
C SER A 32 -14.53 -15.19 10.02
N ARG A 33 -15.66 -15.38 9.32
CA ARG A 33 -16.86 -15.94 9.94
C ARG A 33 -16.67 -17.45 10.13
N ILE A 34 -17.39 -18.01 11.10
CA ILE A 34 -17.38 -19.46 11.34
C ILE A 34 -17.87 -20.17 10.07
N GLY A 35 -17.04 -21.06 9.51
CA GLY A 35 -17.34 -21.83 8.31
C GLY A 35 -16.84 -21.21 7.00
N GLU A 36 -16.22 -20.02 7.03
CA GLU A 36 -15.51 -19.45 5.90
C GLU A 36 -14.03 -19.89 5.91
N PRO A 37 -13.39 -20.08 4.73
CA PRO A 37 -11.95 -20.29 4.65
C PRO A 37 -11.18 -19.11 5.30
N GLU A 38 -9.95 -19.38 5.72
CA GLU A 38 -9.08 -18.34 6.30
C GLU A 38 -8.95 -17.18 5.31
N PHE A 39 -9.23 -15.97 5.79
CA PHE A 39 -9.37 -14.79 4.94
C PHE A 39 -7.99 -14.30 4.50
N THR A 40 -7.76 -14.17 3.20
CA THR A 40 -6.51 -13.58 2.69
C THR A 40 -6.46 -12.10 3.06
N PRO A 41 -5.37 -11.60 3.70
CA PRO A 41 -5.27 -10.21 4.10
C PRO A 41 -5.48 -9.26 2.91
N LYS A 42 -6.28 -8.19 3.09
CA LYS A 42 -6.39 -7.15 2.06
C LYS A 42 -5.19 -6.21 2.17
N SER A 43 -4.43 -6.05 1.10
CA SER A 43 -3.31 -5.12 1.05
C SER A 43 -3.71 -3.84 0.31
N SER A 44 -3.24 -2.69 0.79
CA SER A 44 -3.46 -1.41 0.11
C SER A 44 -2.25 -0.47 0.25
N PHE A 45 -2.14 0.48 -0.67
CA PHE A 45 -1.12 1.53 -0.66
C PHE A 45 -1.81 2.90 -0.65
N ARG A 46 -1.49 3.72 0.34
CA ARG A 46 -2.10 5.04 0.58
C ARG A 46 -1.11 6.17 0.37
N LEU A 47 -1.56 7.24 -0.27
CA LEU A 47 -0.84 8.50 -0.30
C LEU A 47 -1.39 9.44 0.78
N LEU A 48 -0.50 9.91 1.65
CA LEU A 48 -0.81 10.88 2.70
C LEU A 48 -0.02 12.16 2.47
N ASP A 49 -0.67 13.30 2.60
CA ASP A 49 -0.01 14.62 2.64
C ASP A 49 1.04 14.69 3.76
N ASP A 50 2.24 15.20 3.48
CA ASP A 50 3.34 15.21 4.47
C ASP A 50 3.14 16.19 5.64
N THR A 51 2.22 17.14 5.49
CA THR A 51 1.99 18.22 6.45
C THR A 51 0.75 17.95 7.29
N THR A 52 -0.33 17.50 6.65
CA THR A 52 -1.64 17.26 7.28
C THR A 52 -1.91 15.79 7.57
N PHE A 53 -1.17 14.87 6.94
CA PHE A 53 -1.44 13.43 6.96
C PHE A 53 -2.83 13.04 6.44
N ASN A 54 -3.48 13.95 5.70
CA ASN A 54 -4.73 13.65 5.05
C ASN A 54 -4.51 12.65 3.92
N HIS A 55 -5.43 11.71 3.80
CA HIS A 55 -5.44 10.74 2.73
C HIS A 55 -5.83 11.39 1.40
N PHE A 56 -4.96 11.26 0.40
CA PHE A 56 -5.21 11.74 -0.97
C PHE A 56 -5.81 10.64 -1.86
N SER A 57 -5.19 9.47 -1.86
CA SER A 57 -5.57 8.36 -2.72
C SER A 57 -5.10 7.02 -2.15
N GLU A 58 -5.79 5.96 -2.58
CA GLU A 58 -5.49 4.58 -2.21
C GLU A 58 -5.50 3.71 -3.46
N TYR A 59 -4.49 2.85 -3.56
CA TYR A 59 -4.49 1.68 -4.42
C TYR A 59 -4.83 0.46 -3.57
N ASN A 60 -5.84 -0.30 -3.98
CA ASN A 60 -6.22 -1.55 -3.32
C ASN A 60 -5.74 -2.71 -4.18
N CYS A 61 -5.06 -3.67 -3.56
CA CYS A 61 -4.68 -4.91 -4.22
C CYS A 61 -5.89 -5.76 -4.56
N GLU A 62 -5.72 -6.63 -5.56
CA GLU A 62 -6.71 -7.65 -5.88
C GLU A 62 -6.84 -8.69 -4.76
N THR A 63 -7.87 -9.55 -4.88
CA THR A 63 -7.98 -10.70 -3.96
C THR A 63 -6.74 -11.57 -4.10
N ASP A 64 -6.20 -12.02 -2.97
CA ASP A 64 -4.98 -12.83 -2.88
C ASP A 64 -3.67 -12.14 -3.30
N GLU A 65 -3.71 -10.82 -3.56
CA GLU A 65 -2.52 -10.01 -3.81
C GLU A 65 -2.09 -9.24 -2.55
N GLU A 66 -0.80 -9.32 -2.22
CA GLU A 66 -0.23 -8.57 -1.09
C GLU A 66 1.07 -7.84 -1.45
N ILE A 67 1.17 -6.59 -1.01
CA ILE A 67 2.34 -5.73 -1.22
C ILE A 67 3.46 -6.16 -0.26
N THR A 68 4.56 -6.63 -0.82
CA THR A 68 5.74 -7.07 -0.08
C THR A 68 6.77 -5.97 0.12
N CYS A 69 6.83 -4.99 -0.79
CA CYS A 69 7.78 -3.88 -0.73
C CYS A 69 7.25 -2.64 -1.47
N VAL A 70 7.79 -1.49 -1.09
CA VAL A 70 7.56 -0.20 -1.77
C VAL A 70 8.87 0.58 -1.85
N THR A 71 9.10 1.22 -2.99
CA THR A 71 10.21 2.18 -3.18
C THR A 71 9.74 3.36 -4.02
N THR A 72 10.50 4.45 -4.01
CA THR A 72 10.37 5.52 -5.00
C THR A 72 11.39 5.32 -6.11
N LEU A 73 11.02 5.73 -7.32
CA LEU A 73 11.88 5.75 -8.50
C LEU A 73 11.64 7.07 -9.24
N THR A 74 12.70 7.81 -9.55
CA THR A 74 12.60 9.03 -10.34
C THR A 74 13.15 8.76 -11.74
N LEU A 75 12.35 9.03 -12.76
CA LEU A 75 12.71 8.84 -14.17
C LEU A 75 12.56 10.16 -14.92
N GLU A 76 13.41 10.38 -15.93
CA GLU A 76 13.21 11.46 -16.90
C GLU A 76 12.25 10.99 -17.99
N MET A 77 11.14 11.71 -18.16
CA MET A 77 10.13 11.46 -19.19
C MET A 77 9.83 12.79 -19.88
N ASP A 78 9.97 12.83 -21.20
CA ASP A 78 9.74 14.03 -22.02
C ASP A 78 10.51 15.29 -21.55
N GLY A 79 11.70 15.08 -20.96
CA GLY A 79 12.54 16.15 -20.41
C GLY A 79 12.16 16.62 -19.01
N GLU A 80 11.16 15.99 -18.38
CA GLU A 80 10.75 16.27 -17.00
C GLU A 80 11.09 15.10 -16.06
N SER A 81 11.59 15.43 -14.88
CA SER A 81 11.86 14.44 -13.84
C SER A 81 10.55 14.08 -13.13
N THR A 82 10.11 12.83 -13.29
CA THR A 82 8.85 12.32 -12.74
C THR A 82 9.13 11.26 -11.68
N ALA A 83 8.53 11.43 -10.50
CA ALA A 83 8.63 10.47 -9.41
C ALA A 83 7.51 9.42 -9.47
N PHE A 84 7.87 8.17 -9.21
CA PHE A 84 6.99 7.02 -9.20
C PHE A 84 7.08 6.29 -7.86
N PHE A 85 5.95 5.76 -7.41
CA PHE A 85 5.92 4.74 -6.38
C PHE A 85 5.90 3.37 -7.06
N CYS A 86 6.85 2.52 -6.73
CA CYS A 86 6.94 1.15 -7.25
C CYS A 86 6.56 0.19 -6.13
N LEU A 87 5.54 -0.63 -6.37
CA LEU A 87 5.08 -1.67 -5.45
C LEU A 87 5.55 -3.03 -5.95
N GLY A 88 6.16 -3.82 -5.07
CA GLY A 88 6.40 -5.24 -5.33
C GLY A 88 5.30 -6.06 -4.67
N THR A 89 4.55 -6.82 -5.45
CA THR A 89 3.43 -7.64 -4.97
C THR A 89 3.69 -9.13 -5.19
N TYR A 90 3.01 -9.97 -4.41
CA TYR A 90 2.88 -11.40 -4.69
C TYR A 90 1.40 -11.75 -4.73
N THR A 91 1.05 -12.76 -5.52
CA THR A 91 -0.30 -13.33 -5.56
C THR A 91 -0.24 -14.75 -5.02
N PHE A 92 -1.07 -15.06 -4.03
CA PHE A 92 -1.18 -16.40 -3.50
C PHE A 92 -2.05 -17.27 -4.44
N GLN A 93 -1.54 -18.42 -4.85
CA GLN A 93 -2.31 -19.44 -5.58
C GLN A 93 -2.31 -20.73 -4.76
N ALA A 94 -3.50 -21.17 -4.34
CA ALA A 94 -3.66 -22.33 -3.47
C ALA A 94 -3.22 -23.67 -4.11
N ASP A 95 -3.05 -23.72 -5.43
CA ASP A 95 -2.72 -24.93 -6.20
C ASP A 95 -1.19 -25.18 -6.33
N GLU A 96 -0.33 -24.33 -5.76
CA GLU A 96 1.11 -24.59 -5.68
C GLU A 96 1.45 -25.43 -4.43
N SER A 97 1.07 -26.71 -4.45
CA SER A 97 1.48 -27.70 -3.45
C SER A 97 2.06 -28.95 -4.09
#